data_AF-A0A3M1FTP4-F1
#
_entry.id   AF-A0A3M1FTP4-F1
#
_cell.length_a   1.000
_cell.length_b   1.000
_cell.length_c   1.000
_cell.angle_alpha   90.00
_cell.angle_beta   90.00
_cell.angle_gamma   90.00
#
_symmetry.space_group_name_H-M   'P 1'
#
loop_
_entity.id
_entity.type
_entity.pdbx_description
1 polymer ?
#
loop_
_entity_poly.entity_id
_entity_poly.type
_entity_poly.pdbx_seq_one_letter_code
_entity_poly.pdbx_strand_id
1 'polypeptide(L)'
;MGGPRQVGKTTLARQFITKKEQYLNWDDLEDRELIRKHRINPELGVVVLDEVHKYARWRTLIKGLYDKCYPKLKIIVTGSAKLD
;
A
#
# COMPACT_ATOMS: atom_id res chain seq x y z
N MET A 1 21.38 16.69 38.37
CA MET A 1 21.02 17.52 37.21
C MET A 1 20.98 16.63 35.98
N GLY A 2 19.80 16.48 35.36
CA GLY A 2 19.60 15.61 34.20
C GLY A 2 20.24 16.18 32.94
N GLY A 3 21.21 15.46 32.38
CA GLY A 3 21.83 15.77 31.08
C GLY A 3 21.04 15.13 29.94
N PRO A 4 20.54 15.90 28.95
CA PRO A 4 19.59 15.42 27.96
C PRO A 4 20.24 14.73 26.75
N ARG A 5 19.65 13.57 26.41
CA ARG A 5 19.43 13.03 25.06
C ARG A 5 20.65 12.69 24.21
N GLN A 6 21.11 11.46 24.45
CA GLN A 6 21.48 10.49 23.42
C GLN A 6 20.37 10.37 22.35
N VAL A 7 20.36 11.25 21.34
CA VAL A 7 19.53 11.08 20.14
C VAL A 7 20.38 11.40 18.92
N GLY A 8 20.72 10.36 18.16
CA GLY A 8 21.45 10.48 16.89
C GLY A 8 21.58 9.17 16.12
N LYS A 9 21.42 8.02 16.78
CA LYS A 9 21.50 6.70 16.11
C LYS A 9 20.13 6.08 15.83
N THR A 10 19.11 6.43 16.60
CA THR A 10 17.74 5.89 16.41
C THR A 10 16.97 6.54 15.26
N THR A 11 17.35 7.76 14.85
CA THR A 11 16.72 8.47 13.71
C THR A 11 17.17 7.90 12.37
N LEU A 12 18.46 7.56 12.23
CA LEU A 12 18.98 6.93 11.01
C LEU A 12 18.38 5.53 10.80
N ALA A 13 18.21 4.74 11.88
CA ALA A 13 17.60 3.41 11.78
C ALA A 13 16.16 3.44 11.23
N ARG A 14 15.38 4.50 11.51
CA ARG A 14 14.04 4.69 10.91
C ARG A 14 14.07 5.18 9.46
N GLN A 15 15.20 5.65 8.92
CA GLN A 15 15.33 5.96 7.49
C GLN A 15 15.70 4.72 6.65
N PHE A 16 16.26 3.69 7.27
CA PHE A 16 16.67 2.46 6.59
C PHE A 16 15.63 1.32 6.68
N ILE A 17 14.65 1.42 7.57
CA ILE A 17 13.57 0.42 7.72
C ILE A 17 12.21 1.11 7.50
N THR A 18 11.76 1.20 6.25
CA THR A 18 10.44 1.79 5.90
C THR A 18 9.83 1.15 4.66
N LYS A 19 9.73 -0.17 4.57
CA LYS A 19 8.65 -0.70 3.72
C LYS A 19 7.38 -0.50 4.52
N LYS A 20 6.74 0.65 4.32
CA LYS A 20 5.39 0.83 4.86
C LYS A 20 4.48 0.06 3.90
N GLU A 21 3.54 -0.69 4.41
CA GLU A 21 2.69 -1.52 3.55
C GLU A 21 1.27 -0.97 3.67
N GLN A 22 0.60 -0.77 2.54
CA GLN A 22 -0.83 -0.48 2.53
C GLN A 22 -1.58 -1.77 2.24
N TYR A 23 -2.42 -2.20 3.16
CA TYR A 23 -3.37 -3.28 2.92
C TYR A 23 -4.74 -2.65 2.68
N LEU A 24 -5.42 -3.03 1.60
CA LEU A 24 -6.78 -2.60 1.31
C LEU A 24 -7.62 -3.81 0.92
N ASN A 25 -8.75 -4.03 1.58
CA ASN A 25 -9.70 -5.08 1.26
C ASN A 25 -10.94 -4.52 0.56
N TRP A 26 -11.37 -5.14 -0.54
CA TRP A 26 -12.56 -4.69 -1.27
C TRP A 26 -13.91 -4.93 -0.55
N ASP A 27 -13.96 -5.88 0.38
CA ASP A 27 -15.14 -6.13 1.20
C ASP A 27 -15.29 -5.14 2.36
N ASP A 28 -14.20 -4.48 2.76
CA ASP A 28 -14.25 -3.36 3.69
C ASP A 28 -14.75 -2.09 3.00
N LEU A 29 -15.67 -1.37 3.65
CA LEU A 29 -16.34 -0.20 3.06
C LEU A 29 -15.40 1.01 2.93
N GLU A 30 -14.53 1.25 3.92
CA GLU A 30 -13.59 2.36 3.93
C GLU A 30 -12.47 2.14 2.90
N ASP A 31 -11.93 0.92 2.86
CA ASP A 31 -10.93 0.52 1.87
C ASP A 31 -11.50 0.55 0.46
N ARG A 32 -12.73 0.06 0.26
CA ARG A 32 -13.42 0.14 -1.04
C ARG A 32 -13.53 1.58 -1.52
N GLU A 33 -13.81 2.53 -0.65
CA GLU A 33 -13.81 3.95 -1.00
C GLU A 33 -12.42 4.44 -1.46
N LEU A 34 -11.35 4.04 -0.76
CA LEU A 34 -9.97 4.37 -1.13
C LEU A 34 -9.59 3.78 -2.50
N ILE A 35 -9.93 2.50 -2.72
CA ILE A 35 -9.72 1.78 -3.98
C ILE A 35 -10.48 2.48 -5.12
N ARG A 36 -11.77 2.81 -4.92
CA ARG A 36 -12.59 3.50 -5.92
C ARG A 36 -12.05 4.89 -6.25
N LYS A 37 -11.59 5.63 -5.25
CA LYS A 37 -10.99 6.97 -5.42
C LYS A 37 -9.56 6.91 -5.96
N HIS A 38 -9.00 5.72 -6.19
CA HIS A 38 -7.62 5.51 -6.63
C HIS A 38 -6.59 6.21 -5.71
N ARG A 39 -6.93 6.34 -4.43
CA ARG A 39 -6.09 6.99 -3.41
C ARG A 39 -5.21 5.96 -2.72
N ILE A 40 -4.22 5.49 -3.44
CA ILE A 40 -3.18 4.61 -2.89
C ILE A 40 -1.94 5.45 -2.64
N ASN A 41 -1.34 5.31 -1.47
CA ASN A 41 -0.13 6.05 -1.13
C ASN A 41 1.11 5.34 -1.71
N PRO A 42 1.75 5.90 -2.75
CA PRO A 42 2.92 5.27 -3.37
C PRO A 42 4.18 5.36 -2.50
N GLU A 43 4.20 6.21 -1.47
CA GLU A 43 5.34 6.37 -0.56
C GLU A 43 5.54 5.16 0.35
N LEU A 44 4.54 4.28 0.40
CA LEU A 44 4.59 3.09 1.25
C LEU A 44 5.54 2.04 0.63
N GLY A 45 5.56 1.94 -0.70
CA GLY A 45 6.46 1.06 -1.44
C GLY A 45 5.92 -0.35 -1.65
N VAL A 46 4.92 -0.77 -0.86
CA VAL A 46 4.10 -1.96 -1.15
C VAL A 46 2.62 -1.63 -0.92
N VAL A 47 1.77 -2.06 -1.84
CA VAL A 47 0.31 -2.10 -1.65
C VAL A 47 -0.21 -3.52 -1.91
N VAL A 48 -1.07 -3.99 -1.01
CA VAL A 48 -1.82 -5.24 -1.13
C VAL A 48 -3.28 -4.89 -1.36
N LEU A 49 -3.85 -5.43 -2.43
CA LEU A 49 -5.24 -5.25 -2.83
C LEU A 49 -5.95 -6.59 -2.75
N ASP A 50 -6.72 -6.77 -1.68
CA ASP A 50 -7.43 -8.00 -1.39
C ASP A 50 -8.87 -7.97 -1.88
N GLU A 51 -9.34 -9.11 -2.40
CA GLU A 51 -10.66 -9.29 -3.01
C GLU A 51 -10.99 -8.25 -4.11
N VAL A 52 -9.98 -7.56 -4.66
CA VAL A 52 -10.15 -6.42 -5.57
C VAL A 52 -10.77 -6.84 -6.91
N HIS A 53 -10.73 -8.13 -7.26
CA HIS A 53 -11.37 -8.67 -8.46
C HIS A 53 -12.89 -8.40 -8.51
N LYS A 54 -13.55 -8.23 -7.36
CA LYS A 54 -14.96 -7.82 -7.25
C LYS A 54 -15.20 -6.38 -7.76
N TYR A 55 -14.16 -5.57 -7.93
CA TYR A 55 -14.24 -4.28 -8.58
C TYR A 55 -14.14 -4.42 -10.10
N ALA A 56 -15.21 -4.17 -10.85
CA ALA A 56 -15.22 -4.35 -12.31
C ALA A 56 -14.04 -3.67 -13.07
N ARG A 57 -13.49 -2.56 -12.55
CA ARG A 57 -12.37 -1.82 -13.16
C ARG A 57 -11.02 -2.10 -12.50
N TRP A 58 -10.88 -3.16 -11.73
CA TRP A 58 -9.65 -3.46 -10.98
C TRP A 58 -8.41 -3.53 -11.87
N ARG A 59 -8.50 -4.13 -13.06
CA ARG A 59 -7.37 -4.19 -14.01
C ARG A 59 -6.88 -2.80 -14.42
N THR A 60 -7.81 -1.86 -14.62
CA THR A 60 -7.50 -0.46 -14.94
C THR A 60 -6.82 0.24 -13.77
N LEU A 61 -7.29 -0.01 -12.54
CA LEU A 61 -6.65 0.48 -11.31
C LEU A 61 -5.21 -0.02 -11.22
N ILE A 62 -4.96 -1.33 -11.36
CA ILE A 62 -3.61 -1.92 -11.29
C ILE A 62 -2.71 -1.29 -12.35
N LYS A 63 -3.17 -1.19 -13.60
CA LYS A 63 -2.41 -0.56 -14.68
C LYS A 63 -2.05 0.89 -14.35
N GLY A 64 -3.01 1.68 -13.87
CA GLY A 64 -2.78 3.07 -13.50
C GLY A 64 -1.78 3.24 -12.35
N LEU A 65 -1.84 2.37 -11.34
CA LEU A 65 -0.88 2.37 -10.23
C LEU A 65 0.52 1.99 -10.72
N TYR A 66 0.61 0.98 -11.58
CA TYR A 66 1.87 0.53 -12.15
C TYR A 66 2.50 1.63 -13.02
N ASP A 67 1.76 2.18 -13.98
CA ASP A 67 2.25 3.24 -14.89
C ASP A 67 2.72 4.50 -14.12
N LYS A 68 2.04 4.84 -13.01
CA LYS A 68 2.34 6.06 -12.23
C LYS A 68 3.43 5.86 -11.18
N CYS A 69 3.51 4.68 -10.57
CA CYS A 69 4.28 4.46 -9.34
C CYS A 69 5.44 3.47 -9.51
N TYR A 70 5.56 2.81 -10.67
CA TYR A 70 6.72 1.98 -10.98
C TYR A 70 8.01 2.82 -11.08
N PRO A 71 9.18 2.32 -10.63
CA PRO A 71 9.43 1.05 -9.92
C PRO A 71 9.31 1.15 -8.40
N LYS A 72 8.81 2.27 -7.88
CA LYS A 72 8.82 2.59 -6.44
C LYS A 72 7.76 1.83 -5.64
N LEU A 73 6.67 1.43 -6.28
CA LEU A 73 5.55 0.72 -5.65
C LEU A 73 5.45 -0.72 -6.15
N LYS A 74 5.51 -1.68 -5.23
CA LYS A 74 5.13 -3.08 -5.48
C LYS A 74 3.64 -3.26 -5.24
N ILE A 75 2.96 -3.92 -6.16
CA ILE A 75 1.52 -4.17 -6.10
C ILE A 75 1.31 -5.66 -5.97
N ILE A 76 0.61 -6.08 -4.91
CA ILE A 76 0.19 -7.46 -4.67
C ILE A 76 -1.32 -7.48 -4.78
N VAL A 77 -1.85 -8.40 -5.55
CA VAL A 77 -3.30 -8.57 -5.73
C VAL A 77 -3.67 -9.96 -5.23
N THR A 78 -4.67 -10.02 -4.36
CA THR A 78 -5.28 -11.28 -3.92
C THR A 78 -6.75 -11.28 -4.30
N GLY A 79 -7.27 -12.49 -4.49
CA GLY A 79 -8.67 -12.68 -4.84
C GLY A 79 -8.97 -14.15 -4.73
N SER A 80 -9.92 -14.47 -3.87
CA SER A 80 -10.55 -15.78 -3.75
C SER A 80 -11.47 -15.98 -4.94
N ALA A 81 -10.92 -15.95 -6.15
CA ALA A 81 -11.58 -16.56 -7.28
C ALA A 81 -11.53 -18.06 -6.99
N LYS A 82 -12.61 -18.61 -6.42
CA LYS A 82 -12.97 -19.97 -6.83
C LYS A 82 -13.05 -19.89 -8.34
N LEU A 83 -12.04 -20.49 -8.97
CA LEU A 83 -11.98 -20.73 -10.39
C LEU A 83 -13.12 -21.72 -10.68
N ASP A 84 -14.33 -21.20 -10.88
CA ASP A 84 -15.43 -21.92 -11.54
C ASP A 84 -15.82 -21.11 -12.78
#